data_AF-A0A497FIU9-F1
#
_entry.id   AF-A0A497FIU9-F1
#
_cell.length_a   1.000
_cell.length_b   1.000
_cell.length_c   1.000
_cell.angle_alpha   90.00
_cell.angle_beta   90.00
_cell.angle_gamma   90.00
#
_symmetry.space_group_name_H-M   'P 1'
#
loop_
_entity.id
_entity.type
_entity.pdbx_description
1 polymer ?
#
loop_
_entity_poly.entity_id
_entity_poly.type
_entity_poly.pdbx_seq_one_letter_code
_entity_poly.pdbx_strand_id
1 'polypeptide(L)'
;EGKAVYIDTEGTFRPERIVQMAEYRGIEPRTALRNIIYARVYDVSEQLAILPLLEKLAQSDEYKLIIVDNVSTTFRLEAAKTIREKGKIFRELAFFAFTMAELALKYNLAVVVTNQLISRPGRGESPVGGIFLESFVTTCLKFSRAGGDYRRIEVMFSRNPEIKAGFCRVHLSEIGLISSP
;
A
#
# COMPACT_ATOMS: atom_id res chain seq x y z
N GLU A 1 -20.46 -4.25 4.12
CA GLU A 1 -19.45 -4.76 5.06
C GLU A 1 -18.45 -5.62 4.28
N GLY A 2 -17.18 -5.65 4.67
CA GLY A 2 -16.15 -6.39 3.93
C GLY A 2 -14.89 -6.59 4.77
N LYS A 3 -14.19 -7.70 4.52
CA LYS A 3 -12.91 -8.06 5.13
C LYS A 3 -11.76 -7.39 4.38
N ALA A 4 -10.60 -7.32 5.03
CA ALA A 4 -9.38 -6.80 4.48
C ALA A 4 -8.27 -7.86 4.45
N VAL A 5 -7.38 -7.77 3.47
CA VAL A 5 -6.12 -8.52 3.43
C VAL A 5 -4.98 -7.53 3.64
N TYR A 6 -4.08 -7.82 4.58
CA TYR A 6 -2.88 -7.04 4.87
C TYR A 6 -1.64 -7.89 4.57
N ILE A 7 -0.87 -7.46 3.58
CA ILE A 7 0.40 -8.08 3.19
C ILE A 7 1.51 -7.20 3.77
N ASP A 8 2.22 -7.73 4.76
CA ASP A 8 3.31 -7.03 5.43
C ASP A 8 4.66 -7.56 4.94
N THR A 9 5.47 -6.68 4.35
CA THR A 9 6.86 -6.94 3.94
C THR A 9 7.90 -6.36 4.90
N GLU A 10 7.53 -5.41 5.78
CA GLU A 10 8.44 -4.77 6.74
C GLU A 10 8.41 -5.34 8.17
N GLY A 11 7.26 -5.72 8.68
CA GLY A 11 7.07 -6.41 9.98
C GLY A 11 6.49 -5.44 10.98
N THR A 12 5.77 -4.45 10.47
CA THR A 12 5.33 -3.23 11.14
C THR A 12 3.85 -3.27 11.45
N PHE A 13 3.13 -4.33 11.07
CA PHE A 13 1.76 -4.54 11.50
C PHE A 13 1.70 -4.68 13.04
N ARG A 14 0.81 -3.91 13.67
CA ARG A 14 0.60 -3.90 15.12
C ARG A 14 -0.90 -4.06 15.41
N PRO A 15 -1.37 -5.26 15.79
CA PRO A 15 -2.78 -5.51 16.08
C PRO A 15 -3.36 -4.55 17.12
N GLU A 16 -2.55 -4.10 18.08
CA GLU A 16 -2.94 -3.19 19.15
C GLU A 16 -3.42 -1.83 18.59
N ARG A 17 -2.86 -1.38 17.46
CA ARG A 17 -3.31 -0.16 16.79
C ARG A 17 -4.69 -0.34 16.16
N ILE A 18 -5.02 -1.54 15.67
CA ILE A 18 -6.37 -1.86 15.18
C ILE A 18 -7.36 -1.86 16.33
N VAL A 19 -7.00 -2.44 17.47
CA VAL A 19 -7.83 -2.43 18.69
C VAL A 19 -8.17 -1.00 19.10
N GLN A 20 -7.16 -0.13 19.25
CA GLN A 20 -7.37 1.27 19.64
C GLN A 20 -8.30 2.02 18.67
N MET A 21 -8.11 1.83 17.37
CA MET A 21 -8.98 2.46 16.36
C MET A 21 -10.40 1.87 16.35
N ALA A 22 -10.55 0.57 16.61
CA ALA A 22 -11.85 -0.10 16.67
C ALA A 22 -12.66 0.37 17.89
N GLU A 23 -12.05 0.41 19.07
CA GLU A 23 -12.68 0.90 20.31
C GLU A 23 -13.21 2.32 20.15
N TYR A 24 -12.38 3.22 19.60
CA TYR A 24 -12.79 4.60 19.34
C TYR A 24 -13.99 4.70 18.39
N ARG A 25 -14.07 3.81 17.39
CA ARG A 25 -15.18 3.76 16.43
C ARG A 25 -16.38 2.95 16.92
N GLY A 26 -16.36 2.44 18.15
CA GLY A 26 -17.44 1.63 18.71
C GLY A 26 -17.56 0.23 18.06
N ILE A 27 -16.49 -0.26 17.45
CA ILE A 27 -16.43 -1.59 16.84
C ILE A 27 -15.78 -2.55 17.85
N GLU A 28 -16.38 -3.72 18.05
CA GLU A 28 -15.81 -4.74 18.93
C GLU A 28 -14.43 -5.20 18.40
N PRO A 29 -13.34 -5.09 19.20
CA PRO A 29 -11.98 -5.29 18.70
C PRO A 29 -11.69 -6.68 18.13
N ARG A 30 -12.23 -7.75 18.72
CA ARG A 30 -12.00 -9.12 18.20
C ARG A 30 -12.66 -9.30 16.83
N THR A 31 -13.82 -8.69 16.62
CA THR A 31 -14.53 -8.67 15.35
C THR A 31 -13.75 -7.90 14.30
N ALA A 32 -13.19 -6.73 14.65
CA ALA A 32 -12.32 -5.97 13.76
C ALA A 32 -11.09 -6.78 13.33
N LEU A 33 -10.40 -7.41 14.29
CA LEU A 33 -9.22 -8.24 14.00
C LEU A 33 -9.55 -9.49 13.18
N ARG A 34 -10.66 -10.18 13.46
CA ARG A 34 -11.11 -11.35 12.69
C ARG A 34 -11.40 -11.05 11.22
N ASN A 35 -11.74 -9.80 10.92
CA ASN A 35 -12.00 -9.35 9.55
C ASN A 35 -10.74 -8.95 8.78
N ILE A 36 -9.55 -9.12 9.36
CA ILE A 36 -8.27 -8.86 8.70
C ILE A 36 -7.51 -10.17 8.53
N ILE A 37 -7.29 -10.58 7.28
CA ILE A 37 -6.28 -11.59 6.96
C ILE A 37 -4.92 -10.91 6.95
N TYR A 38 -4.00 -11.40 7.75
CA TYR A 38 -2.62 -10.95 7.77
C TYR A 38 -1.70 -11.98 7.11
N ALA A 39 -0.84 -11.53 6.19
CA ALA A 39 0.19 -12.35 5.57
C ALA A 39 1.54 -11.64 5.66
N ARG A 40 2.55 -12.35 6.18
CA ARG A 40 3.94 -11.89 6.22
C ARG A 40 4.68 -12.42 5.00
N VAL A 41 5.39 -11.55 4.30
CA VAL A 41 6.14 -11.89 3.08
C VAL A 41 7.59 -11.41 3.21
N TYR A 42 8.55 -12.27 2.90
CA TYR A 42 9.97 -12.02 3.13
C TYR A 42 10.79 -11.78 1.85
N ASP A 43 10.31 -12.25 0.70
CA ASP A 43 10.99 -12.10 -0.58
C ASP A 43 10.03 -11.97 -1.78
N VAL A 44 10.62 -11.73 -2.97
CA VAL A 44 9.85 -11.54 -4.22
C VAL A 44 9.07 -12.80 -4.59
N SER A 45 9.65 -13.99 -4.36
CA SER A 45 9.02 -15.25 -4.73
C SER A 45 7.75 -15.46 -3.90
N GLU A 46 7.81 -15.23 -2.59
CA GLU A 46 6.64 -15.25 -1.72
C GLU A 46 5.61 -14.16 -2.11
N GLN A 47 6.07 -12.94 -2.42
CA GLN A 47 5.17 -11.85 -2.80
C GLN A 47 4.42 -12.13 -4.11
N LEU A 48 5.06 -12.82 -5.07
CA LEU A 48 4.39 -13.24 -6.29
C LEU A 48 3.50 -14.48 -6.06
N ALA A 49 3.93 -15.40 -5.20
CA ALA A 49 3.18 -16.62 -4.88
C ALA A 49 1.86 -16.35 -4.14
N ILE A 50 1.70 -15.19 -3.52
CA ILE A 50 0.42 -14.82 -2.87
C ILE A 50 -0.65 -14.42 -3.89
N LEU A 51 -0.30 -14.01 -5.12
CA LEU A 51 -1.25 -13.48 -6.10
C LEU A 51 -2.41 -14.47 -6.42
N PRO A 52 -2.18 -15.78 -6.65
CA PRO A 52 -3.26 -16.73 -6.86
C PRO A 52 -4.16 -16.90 -5.62
N LEU A 53 -3.61 -16.75 -4.42
CA LEU A 53 -4.38 -16.78 -3.18
C LEU A 53 -5.27 -15.54 -3.06
N LEU A 54 -4.74 -14.36 -3.40
CA LEU A 54 -5.52 -13.12 -3.44
C LEU A 54 -6.67 -13.20 -4.45
N GLU A 55 -6.43 -13.77 -5.64
CA GLU A 55 -7.49 -13.97 -6.61
C GLU A 55 -8.60 -14.88 -6.06
N LYS A 56 -8.23 -15.99 -5.41
CA LYS A 56 -9.20 -16.89 -4.76
C LYS A 56 -10.00 -16.18 -3.66
N LEU A 57 -9.35 -15.34 -2.86
CA LEU A 57 -10.04 -14.54 -1.83
C LEU A 57 -10.97 -13.51 -2.46
N ALA A 58 -10.54 -12.81 -3.50
CA ALA A 58 -11.32 -11.80 -4.21
C ALA A 58 -12.59 -12.37 -4.86
N GLN A 59 -12.57 -13.64 -5.28
CA GLN A 59 -13.76 -14.33 -5.82
C GLN A 59 -14.91 -14.53 -4.82
N SER A 60 -14.63 -14.52 -3.51
CA SER A 60 -15.65 -14.73 -2.47
C SER A 60 -16.58 -13.53 -2.26
N ASP A 61 -16.25 -12.36 -2.84
CA ASP A 61 -16.88 -11.06 -2.60
C ASP A 61 -16.86 -10.55 -1.14
N GLU A 62 -16.36 -11.36 -0.20
CA GLU A 62 -16.23 -10.99 1.22
C GLU A 62 -15.12 -9.95 1.45
N TYR A 63 -14.11 -9.90 0.58
CA TYR A 63 -12.93 -9.02 0.72
C TYR A 63 -13.07 -7.79 -0.15
N LYS A 64 -12.96 -6.60 0.46
CA LYS A 64 -13.14 -5.32 -0.24
C LYS A 64 -11.89 -4.45 -0.23
N LEU A 65 -10.85 -4.86 0.49
CA LEU A 65 -9.60 -4.11 0.62
C LEU A 65 -8.39 -5.05 0.65
N ILE A 66 -7.38 -4.75 -0.15
CA ILE A 66 -6.04 -5.35 -0.04
C ILE A 66 -5.04 -4.22 0.23
N ILE A 67 -4.23 -4.39 1.27
CA ILE A 67 -3.14 -3.49 1.65
C ILE A 67 -1.81 -4.23 1.44
N VAL A 68 -0.86 -3.59 0.77
CA VAL A 68 0.53 -4.06 0.66
C VAL A 68 1.45 -3.05 1.32
N ASP A 69 2.06 -3.43 2.44
CA ASP A 69 2.94 -2.59 3.24
C ASP A 69 4.34 -3.21 3.41
N ASN A 70 5.33 -2.85 2.61
CA ASN A 70 5.29 -2.02 1.40
C ASN A 70 5.59 -2.82 0.14
N VAL A 71 5.22 -2.27 -1.03
CA VAL A 71 5.32 -2.97 -2.31
C VAL A 71 6.76 -3.23 -2.76
N SER A 72 7.72 -2.41 -2.34
CA SER A 72 9.07 -2.33 -2.91
C SER A 72 10.15 -3.09 -2.15
N THR A 73 9.97 -3.36 -0.84
CA THR A 73 11.01 -3.95 0.04
C THR A 73 11.56 -5.27 -0.50
N THR A 74 10.67 -6.16 -0.93
CA THR A 74 11.05 -7.51 -1.37
C THR A 74 11.83 -7.48 -2.68
N PHE A 75 11.52 -6.53 -3.58
CA PHE A 75 12.11 -6.42 -4.91
C PHE A 75 13.59 -6.01 -4.89
N ARG A 76 14.15 -5.57 -3.74
CA ARG A 76 15.61 -5.38 -3.51
C ARG A 76 16.36 -4.77 -4.71
N LEU A 77 15.82 -3.70 -5.31
CA LEU A 77 16.37 -3.09 -6.51
C LEU A 77 17.86 -2.67 -6.38
N GLU A 78 18.29 -2.35 -5.16
CA GLU A 78 19.66 -1.97 -4.84
C GLU A 78 20.65 -3.14 -4.86
N ALA A 79 20.16 -4.38 -4.70
CA ALA A 79 21.00 -5.58 -4.72
C ALA A 79 21.40 -6.01 -6.14
N ALA A 80 20.72 -5.50 -7.18
CA ALA A 80 21.04 -5.82 -8.57
C ALA A 80 22.34 -5.15 -9.01
N LYS A 81 23.31 -5.96 -9.45
CA LYS A 81 24.64 -5.48 -9.89
C LYS A 81 24.69 -5.28 -11.40
N THR A 82 23.80 -5.92 -12.14
CA THR A 82 23.74 -5.88 -13.60
C THR A 82 22.44 -5.27 -14.11
N ILE A 83 22.48 -4.70 -15.32
CA ILE A 83 21.30 -4.19 -16.03
C ILE A 83 20.25 -5.30 -16.21
N ARG A 84 20.70 -6.53 -16.47
CA ARG A 84 19.83 -7.69 -16.67
C ARG A 84 19.07 -8.07 -15.40
N GLU A 85 19.74 -8.13 -14.25
CA GLU A 85 19.10 -8.40 -12.96
C GLU A 85 18.10 -7.31 -12.60
N LYS A 86 18.49 -6.05 -12.76
CA LYS A 86 17.60 -4.91 -12.50
C LYS A 86 16.36 -4.95 -13.40
N GLY A 87 16.55 -5.30 -14.67
CA GLY A 87 15.44 -5.47 -15.62
C GLY A 87 14.51 -6.63 -15.25
N LYS A 88 15.03 -7.72 -14.67
CA LYS A 88 14.21 -8.82 -14.15
C LYS A 88 13.31 -8.34 -13.01
N ILE A 89 13.90 -7.68 -12.01
CA ILE A 89 13.19 -7.16 -10.85
C ILE A 89 12.09 -6.18 -11.29
N PHE A 90 12.38 -5.26 -12.21
CA PHE A 90 11.36 -4.33 -12.71
C PHE A 90 10.21 -5.01 -13.43
N ARG A 91 10.46 -6.10 -14.18
CA ARG A 91 9.38 -6.88 -14.80
C ARG A 91 8.54 -7.60 -13.76
N GLU A 92 9.15 -8.15 -12.73
CA GLU A 92 8.43 -8.80 -11.62
C GLU A 92 7.58 -7.80 -10.84
N LEU A 93 8.11 -6.59 -10.58
CA LEU A 93 7.36 -5.49 -9.94
C LEU A 93 6.19 -5.04 -10.81
N ALA A 94 6.42 -4.84 -12.11
CA ALA A 94 5.37 -4.46 -13.05
C ALA A 94 4.27 -5.51 -13.14
N PHE A 95 4.65 -6.80 -13.17
CA PHE A 95 3.71 -7.91 -13.16
C PHE A 95 2.87 -7.91 -11.87
N PHE A 96 3.50 -7.77 -10.70
CA PHE A 96 2.78 -7.67 -9.43
C PHE A 96 1.80 -6.50 -9.43
N ALA A 97 2.26 -5.30 -9.81
CA ALA A 97 1.43 -4.10 -9.85
C ALA A 97 0.25 -4.22 -10.84
N PHE A 98 0.50 -4.80 -12.00
CA PHE A 98 -0.52 -5.10 -13.00
C PHE A 98 -1.58 -6.07 -12.44
N THR A 99 -1.17 -7.21 -11.88
CA THR A 99 -2.12 -8.20 -11.32
C THR A 99 -2.95 -7.59 -10.19
N MET A 100 -2.34 -6.78 -9.31
CA MET A 100 -3.09 -6.09 -8.26
C MET A 100 -4.14 -5.12 -8.83
N ALA A 101 -3.81 -4.37 -9.88
CA ALA A 101 -4.76 -3.49 -10.56
C ALA A 101 -5.88 -4.28 -11.25
N GLU A 102 -5.57 -5.41 -11.88
CA GLU A 102 -6.58 -6.31 -12.45
C GLU A 102 -7.52 -6.87 -11.38
N LEU A 103 -7.00 -7.31 -10.22
CA LEU A 103 -7.82 -7.78 -9.11
C LEU A 103 -8.79 -6.69 -8.63
N ALA A 104 -8.30 -5.45 -8.49
CA ALA A 104 -9.12 -4.30 -8.10
C ALA A 104 -10.30 -4.08 -9.07
N LEU A 105 -10.02 -4.08 -10.37
CA LEU A 105 -11.00 -3.84 -11.42
C LEU A 105 -11.99 -5.01 -11.56
N LYS A 106 -11.49 -6.25 -11.57
CA LYS A 106 -12.27 -7.47 -11.82
C LYS A 106 -13.23 -7.79 -10.68
N TYR A 107 -12.81 -7.57 -9.44
CA TYR A 107 -13.56 -7.97 -8.24
C TYR A 107 -14.12 -6.80 -7.44
N ASN A 108 -14.05 -5.57 -7.97
CA ASN A 108 -14.58 -4.37 -7.33
C ASN A 108 -14.07 -4.20 -5.88
N LEU A 109 -12.75 -4.32 -5.71
CA LEU A 109 -12.06 -4.14 -4.44
C LEU A 109 -11.08 -2.97 -4.51
N ALA A 110 -10.77 -2.39 -3.36
CA ALA A 110 -9.72 -1.38 -3.24
C ALA A 110 -8.36 -2.05 -3.03
N VAL A 111 -7.34 -1.59 -3.75
CA VAL A 111 -5.95 -1.93 -3.48
C VAL A 111 -5.21 -0.68 -3.03
N VAL A 112 -4.55 -0.77 -1.88
CA VAL A 112 -3.66 0.27 -1.36
C VAL A 112 -2.26 -0.31 -1.23
N VAL A 113 -1.29 0.35 -1.83
CA VAL A 113 0.12 -0.02 -1.69
C VAL A 113 0.87 1.15 -1.06
N THR A 114 1.71 0.86 -0.06
CA THR A 114 2.72 1.82 0.40
C THR A 114 3.99 1.61 -0.42
N ASN A 115 4.76 2.67 -0.60
CA ASN A 115 6.02 2.64 -1.33
C ASN A 115 7.03 3.57 -0.67
N GLN A 116 8.30 3.25 -0.80
CA GLN A 116 9.39 4.06 -0.28
C GLN A 116 9.88 5.07 -1.32
N LEU A 117 10.46 6.17 -0.85
CA LEU A 117 11.13 7.17 -1.67
C LEU A 117 12.64 6.96 -1.60
N ILE A 118 13.32 7.07 -2.74
CA ILE A 118 14.77 7.14 -2.82
C ILE A 118 15.16 8.62 -3.03
N SER A 119 15.99 9.14 -2.13
CA SER A 119 16.60 10.46 -2.29
C SER A 119 17.87 10.34 -3.14
N ARG A 120 17.97 11.18 -4.17
CA ARG A 120 19.15 11.27 -5.04
C ARG A 120 19.73 12.68 -4.97
N PRO A 121 21.02 12.84 -4.59
CA PRO A 121 21.69 14.14 -4.58
C PRO A 121 21.52 14.87 -5.92
N GLY A 122 21.07 16.12 -5.88
CA GLY A 122 20.84 16.96 -7.05
C GLY A 122 19.62 16.59 -7.93
N ARG A 123 18.88 15.52 -7.60
CA ARG A 123 17.68 15.09 -8.35
C ARG A 123 16.41 14.98 -7.50
N GLY A 124 16.52 15.19 -6.18
CA GLY A 124 15.39 15.11 -5.26
C GLY A 124 14.96 13.68 -4.94
N GLU A 125 13.73 13.54 -4.47
CA GLU A 125 13.12 12.27 -4.08
C GLU A 125 12.30 11.68 -5.22
N SER A 126 12.37 10.36 -5.40
CA SER A 126 11.52 9.65 -6.36
C SER A 126 11.04 8.32 -5.78
N PRO A 127 9.81 7.86 -6.11
CA PRO A 127 9.33 6.55 -5.68
C PRO A 127 10.18 5.40 -6.24
N VAL A 128 10.34 4.36 -5.43
CA VAL A 128 10.96 3.10 -5.88
C VAL A 128 10.07 2.47 -6.97
N GLY A 129 10.68 1.90 -8.01
CA GLY A 129 9.94 1.28 -9.12
C GLY A 129 9.64 2.18 -10.32
N GLY A 130 9.44 3.49 -10.08
CA GLY A 130 9.14 4.47 -11.14
C GLY A 130 8.00 4.02 -12.06
N ILE A 131 8.17 4.19 -13.37
CA ILE A 131 7.14 3.89 -14.38
C ILE A 131 6.58 2.47 -14.32
N PHE A 132 7.37 1.48 -13.90
CA PHE A 132 6.95 0.08 -13.79
C PHE A 132 5.87 -0.13 -12.73
N LEU A 133 5.85 0.69 -11.68
CA LEU A 133 4.79 0.69 -10.67
C LEU A 133 3.70 1.72 -11.04
N GLU A 134 4.10 2.94 -11.39
CA GLU A 134 3.18 4.07 -11.63
C GLU A 134 2.19 3.79 -12.77
N SER A 135 2.57 3.00 -13.77
CA SER A 135 1.69 2.66 -14.90
C SER A 135 0.39 1.99 -14.44
N PHE A 136 0.41 1.26 -13.32
CA PHE A 136 -0.74 0.52 -12.80
C PHE A 136 -1.41 1.20 -11.59
N VAL A 137 -0.92 2.36 -11.17
CA VAL A 137 -1.48 3.14 -10.05
C VAL A 137 -2.47 4.17 -10.56
N THR A 138 -3.69 4.17 -10.03
CA THR A 138 -4.73 5.14 -10.42
C THR A 138 -4.62 6.46 -9.69
N THR A 139 -4.22 6.46 -8.41
CA THR A 139 -4.02 7.66 -7.59
C THR A 139 -2.79 7.50 -6.73
N CYS A 140 -1.93 8.53 -6.72
CA CYS A 140 -0.72 8.56 -5.91
C CYS A 140 -0.76 9.73 -4.92
N LEU A 141 -0.57 9.41 -3.64
CA LEU A 141 -0.55 10.38 -2.55
C LEU A 141 0.85 10.40 -1.91
N LYS A 142 1.42 11.59 -1.73
CA LYS A 142 2.67 11.77 -0.99
C LYS A 142 2.37 12.20 0.44
N PHE A 143 2.93 11.48 1.40
CA PHE A 143 2.88 11.81 2.82
C PHE A 143 4.19 12.47 3.23
N SER A 144 4.11 13.58 3.97
CA SER A 144 5.28 14.30 4.49
C SER A 144 5.02 14.80 5.92
N ARG A 145 6.10 15.00 6.70
CA ARG A 145 6.00 15.56 8.05
C ARG A 145 5.66 17.05 7.97
N ALA A 146 4.71 17.50 8.80
CA ALA A 146 4.26 18.90 8.87
C ALA A 146 4.42 19.48 10.30
N GLY A 147 5.46 19.04 11.03
CA GLY A 147 5.74 19.40 12.42
C GLY A 147 4.91 18.62 13.45
N GLY A 148 5.54 18.18 14.53
CA GLY A 148 4.90 17.35 15.57
C GLY A 148 4.19 16.12 15.00
N ASP A 149 2.96 15.90 15.44
CA ASP A 149 2.12 14.78 15.00
C ASP A 149 1.31 15.07 13.72
N TYR A 150 1.56 16.20 13.07
CA TYR A 150 0.90 16.51 11.81
C TYR A 150 1.62 15.91 10.60
N ARG A 151 0.83 15.48 9.62
CA ARG A 151 1.29 15.06 8.29
C ARG A 151 0.58 15.89 7.23
N ARG A 152 1.31 16.19 6.16
CA ARG A 152 0.74 16.73 4.92
C ARG A 152 0.57 15.58 3.95
N ILE A 153 -0.63 15.44 3.39
CA ILE A 153 -0.96 14.50 2.32
C ILE A 153 -1.19 15.31 1.07
N GLU A 154 -0.44 15.03 0.00
CA GLU A 154 -0.49 15.75 -1.26
C GLU A 154 -0.84 14.79 -2.40
N VAL A 155 -1.77 15.19 -3.26
CA VAL A 155 -2.10 14.45 -4.48
C VAL A 155 -0.98 14.67 -5.49
N MET A 156 -0.16 13.64 -5.72
CA MET A 156 0.90 13.69 -6.73
C MET A 156 0.30 13.59 -8.13
N PHE A 157 -0.63 12.66 -8.30
CA PHE A 157 -1.48 12.55 -9.48
C PHE A 157 -2.71 11.70 -9.17
N SER A 158 -3.77 11.88 -9.95
CA SER A 158 -4.90 10.96 -9.99
C SER A 158 -5.43 10.84 -11.42
N ARG A 159 -5.85 9.63 -11.79
CA ARG A 159 -6.59 9.34 -13.01
C ARG A 159 -8.09 9.52 -12.83
N ASN A 160 -8.56 9.69 -11.59
CA ASN A 160 -9.95 10.04 -11.31
C ASN A 160 -10.13 11.56 -11.49
N PRO A 161 -10.95 12.03 -12.45
CA PRO A 161 -11.15 13.46 -12.71
C PRO A 161 -11.78 14.22 -11.53
N GLU A 162 -12.42 13.53 -10.59
CA GLU A 162 -12.99 14.14 -9.38
C GLU A 162 -11.93 14.51 -8.34
N ILE A 163 -10.76 13.84 -8.38
CA ILE A 163 -9.66 14.09 -7.45
C ILE A 163 -8.77 15.20 -8.02
N LYS A 164 -8.94 16.41 -7.48
CA LYS A 164 -8.14 17.58 -7.87
C LYS A 164 -6.76 17.55 -7.23
N ALA A 165 -5.81 18.20 -7.90
CA ALA A 165 -4.51 18.50 -7.30
C ALA A 165 -4.72 19.37 -6.04
N GLY A 166 -3.97 19.05 -4.98
CA GLY A 166 -4.09 19.73 -3.71
C GLY A 166 -3.41 18.95 -2.59
N PHE A 167 -3.47 19.52 -1.39
CA PHE A 167 -2.97 18.87 -0.18
C PHE A 167 -3.93 19.12 0.98
N CYS A 168 -3.89 18.22 1.96
CA CYS A 168 -4.53 18.42 3.25
C CYS A 168 -3.54 18.17 4.38
N ARG A 169 -3.86 18.70 5.56
CA ARG A 169 -3.11 18.43 6.79
C ARG A 169 -3.95 17.51 7.67
N VAL A 170 -3.32 16.45 8.14
CA VAL A 170 -3.93 15.47 9.05
C VAL A 170 -3.10 15.39 10.32
N HIS A 171 -3.77 15.08 11.42
CA HIS A 171 -3.17 14.85 12.72
C HIS A 171 -3.11 13.34 12.98
N LEU A 172 -1.93 12.82 13.33
CA LEU A 172 -1.77 11.46 13.83
C LEU A 172 -2.09 11.44 15.30
N SER A 173 -2.94 10.51 15.71
CA SER A 173 -3.38 10.38 17.09
C SER A 173 -3.47 8.92 17.51
N GLU A 174 -3.76 8.70 18.79
CA GLU A 174 -4.00 7.37 19.34
C GLU A 174 -5.18 6.66 18.66
N ILE A 175 -6.14 7.43 18.13
CA ILE A 175 -7.34 6.92 17.45
C ILE A 175 -7.19 6.85 15.92
N GLY A 176 -5.98 7.06 15.41
CA GLY A 176 -5.65 7.02 13.98
C GLY A 176 -5.47 8.41 13.36
N LEU A 177 -5.78 8.54 12.07
CA LEU A 177 -5.69 9.79 11.32
C LEU A 177 -6.96 10.62 11.53
N ILE A 178 -6.80 11.87 11.98
CA ILE A 178 -7.87 12.85 12.14
C ILE A 178 -7.63 13.99 11.14
N SER A 179 -8.66 14.42 10.42
CA SER A 179 -8.57 15.65 9.64
C SER A 179 -8.34 16.83 10.56
N SER A 180 -7.36 17.68 10.27
CA SER A 180 -7.32 18.98 10.93
C SER A 180 -8.62 19.74 10.58
N PRO A 181 -9.28 20.39 11.56
CA PRO A 181 -10.30 21.38 11.25
C PRO A 181 -9.72 22.50 10.38
#